data_AF-A0A7V7BNJ5-F1
#
_entry.id   AF-A0A7V7BNJ5-F1
#
_cell.length_a   1.000
_cell.length_b   1.000
_cell.length_c   1.000
_cell.angle_alpha   90.00
_cell.angle_beta   90.00
_cell.angle_gamma   90.00
#
_symmetry.space_group_name_H-M   'P 1'
#
loop_
_entity.id
_entity.type
_entity.pdbx_description
1 polymer ?
#
loop_
_entity_poly.entity_id
_entity_poly.type
_entity_poly.pdbx_seq_one_letter_code
_entity_poly.pdbx_strand_id
1 'polypeptide(L)'
;MPTFIEVEEWIQANVLDTTEWDKSHRKEVAIIQAERNLIRWYQDVELTVEHIALQSIWEVEGLNSALKFQKHGVKSVSDGGERVDYGDKIRDAVAPEVRQILGTPLHEKEESEPTVILEGGMLL
;
A
#
# COMPACT_ATOMS: atom_id res chain seq x y z
N MET A 1 16.31 -11.36 -2.82
CA MET A 1 15.07 -11.31 -2.03
C MET A 1 15.48 -11.10 -0.59
N PRO A 2 15.10 -9.97 0.04
CA PRO A 2 15.63 -9.63 1.34
C PRO A 2 15.08 -10.53 2.44
N THR A 3 15.95 -10.88 3.37
CA THR A 3 15.63 -11.65 4.55
C THR A 3 14.89 -10.80 5.58
N PHE A 4 14.21 -11.47 6.52
CA PHE A 4 13.57 -10.81 7.66
C PHE A 4 14.54 -9.87 8.40
N ILE A 5 15.77 -10.34 8.64
CA ILE A 5 16.80 -9.59 9.36
C ILE A 5 17.17 -8.32 8.58
N GLU A 6 17.41 -8.42 7.27
CA GLU A 6 17.76 -7.25 6.44
C GLU A 6 16.65 -6.19 6.46
N VAL A 7 15.38 -6.62 6.41
CA VAL A 7 14.24 -5.69 6.50
C VAL A 7 14.16 -5.06 7.88
N GLU A 8 14.31 -5.84 8.95
CA GLU A 8 14.24 -5.31 10.32
C GLU A 8 15.39 -4.33 10.61
N GLU A 9 16.62 -4.67 10.22
CA GLU A 9 17.79 -3.78 10.35
C GLU A 9 17.59 -2.49 9.56
N TRP A 10 17.04 -2.57 8.34
CA TRP A 10 16.75 -1.37 7.55
C TRP A 10 15.71 -0.48 8.25
N ILE A 11 14.63 -1.06 8.77
CA ILE A 11 13.57 -0.31 9.47
C ILE A 11 14.14 0.39 10.70
N GLN A 12 14.87 -0.34 11.55
CA GLN A 12 15.47 0.23 12.77
C GLN A 12 16.48 1.35 12.47
N ALA A 13 17.18 1.27 11.34
CA ALA A 13 18.18 2.27 10.95
C ALA A 13 17.56 3.53 10.28
N ASN A 14 16.43 3.40 9.59
CA ASN A 14 15.92 4.44 8.69
C ASN A 14 14.55 5.01 9.09
N VAL A 15 13.81 4.35 9.99
CA VAL A 15 12.46 4.77 10.39
C VAL A 15 12.49 5.34 11.80
N LEU A 16 12.02 6.58 11.94
CA LEU A 16 12.03 7.29 13.23
C LEU A 16 10.97 6.78 14.21
N ASP A 17 9.80 6.39 13.71
CA ASP A 17 8.71 5.84 14.52
C ASP A 17 8.46 4.38 14.14
N THR A 18 9.05 3.47 14.92
CA THR A 18 8.88 2.02 14.79
C THR A 18 7.86 1.47 15.77
N THR A 19 7.10 2.32 16.48
CA THR A 19 6.28 1.90 17.62
C THR A 19 5.30 0.78 17.28
N GLU A 20 4.60 0.89 16.16
CA GLU A 20 3.62 -0.12 15.72
C GLU A 20 4.28 -1.34 15.08
N TRP A 21 5.44 -1.13 14.44
CA TRP A 21 6.28 -2.22 13.97
C TRP A 21 6.73 -3.10 15.15
N ASP A 22 7.27 -2.48 16.20
CA ASP A 22 7.84 -3.16 17.37
C ASP A 22 6.80 -3.91 18.19
N LYS A 23 5.58 -3.37 18.29
CA LYS A 23 4.45 -4.04 18.96
C LYS A 23 3.85 -5.21 18.15
N SER A 24 4.12 -5.28 16.84
CA SER A 24 3.49 -6.26 15.97
C SER A 24 4.09 -7.65 16.14
N HIS A 25 3.24 -8.65 16.36
CA HIS A 25 3.62 -10.07 16.33
C HIS A 25 3.54 -10.68 14.92
N ARG A 26 3.19 -9.89 13.90
CA ARG A 26 2.94 -10.37 12.53
C ARG A 26 3.94 -9.80 11.50
N LYS A 27 5.13 -9.38 11.94
CA LYS A 27 6.17 -8.78 11.09
C LYS A 27 6.52 -9.64 9.88
N GLU A 28 6.77 -10.94 10.07
CA GLU A 28 7.09 -11.86 8.97
C GLU A 28 5.96 -11.97 7.95
N VAL A 29 4.72 -12.05 8.42
CA VAL A 29 3.53 -12.10 7.55
C VAL A 29 3.38 -10.80 6.77
N ALA A 30 3.63 -9.65 7.42
CA ALA A 30 3.60 -8.35 6.79
C ALA A 30 4.65 -8.24 5.67
N ILE A 31 5.86 -8.75 5.86
CA ILE A 31 6.93 -8.78 4.85
C ILE A 31 6.52 -9.63 3.65
N ILE A 32 6.03 -10.85 3.88
CA ILE A 32 5.56 -11.74 2.80
C ILE A 32 4.41 -11.09 2.02
N GLN A 33 3.48 -10.44 2.73
CA GLN A 33 2.34 -9.79 2.10
C GLN A 33 2.79 -8.57 1.29
N ALA A 34 3.68 -7.75 1.84
CA ALA A 34 4.28 -6.60 1.19
C ALA A 34 4.98 -7.01 -0.11
N GLU A 35 5.79 -8.07 -0.07
CA GLU A 35 6.47 -8.60 -1.24
C GLU A 35 5.48 -9.01 -2.34
N ARG A 36 4.50 -9.86 -1.99
CA ARG A 36 3.49 -10.34 -2.96
C ARG A 36 2.72 -9.20 -3.60
N ASN A 37 2.38 -8.20 -2.80
CA ASN A 37 1.67 -7.00 -3.22
C ASN A 37 2.52 -6.19 -4.19
N LEU A 38 3.79 -5.91 -3.85
CA LEU A 38 4.69 -5.13 -4.70
C LEU A 38 5.02 -5.86 -6.00
N ILE A 39 5.31 -7.16 -5.97
CA ILE A 39 5.56 -7.96 -7.19
C ILE A 39 4.33 -7.89 -8.11
N ARG A 40 3.13 -7.98 -7.55
CA ARG A 40 1.89 -7.93 -8.33
C ARG A 40 1.71 -6.59 -9.05
N TRP A 41 2.03 -5.48 -8.39
CA TRP A 41 1.75 -4.14 -8.90
C TRP A 41 2.94 -3.42 -9.57
N TYR A 42 4.14 -3.95 -9.41
CA TYR A 42 5.39 -3.42 -9.98
C TYR A 42 6.22 -4.57 -10.57
N GLN A 43 5.66 -5.27 -11.55
CA GLN A 43 6.26 -6.49 -12.13
C GLN A 43 7.61 -6.23 -12.83
N ASP A 44 7.80 -5.02 -13.37
CA ASP A 44 9.00 -4.64 -14.13
C ASP A 44 10.04 -3.86 -13.30
N VAL A 45 9.90 -3.85 -11.97
CA VAL A 45 10.78 -3.11 -11.08
C VAL A 45 11.58 -4.04 -10.18
N GLU A 46 12.88 -3.77 -10.05
CA GLU A 46 13.72 -4.43 -9.06
C GLU A 46 13.35 -3.95 -7.64
N LEU A 47 12.76 -4.85 -6.85
CA LEU A 47 12.37 -4.55 -5.48
C LEU A 47 13.60 -4.56 -4.55
N THR A 48 13.87 -3.42 -3.92
CA THR A 48 14.93 -3.25 -2.92
C THR A 48 14.41 -3.54 -1.51
N VAL A 49 15.33 -3.65 -0.55
CA VAL A 49 15.00 -3.81 0.87
C VAL A 49 14.14 -2.66 1.37
N GLU A 50 14.43 -1.43 0.92
CA GLU A 50 13.66 -0.22 1.23
C GLU A 50 12.21 -0.32 0.78
N HIS A 51 11.94 -0.75 -0.46
CA HIS A 51 10.56 -0.89 -0.95
C HIS A 51 9.75 -1.86 -0.08
N ILE A 52 10.35 -3.01 0.23
CA ILE A 52 9.71 -4.04 1.04
C ILE A 52 9.54 -3.57 2.48
N ALA A 53 10.52 -2.89 3.07
CA ALA A 53 10.45 -2.37 4.43
C ALA A 53 9.32 -1.34 4.60
N LEU A 54 9.25 -0.34 3.71
CA LEU A 54 8.21 0.68 3.74
C LEU A 54 6.82 0.08 3.55
N GLN A 55 6.66 -0.85 2.61
CA GLN A 55 5.40 -1.56 2.43
C GLN A 55 5.06 -2.46 3.63
N SER A 56 6.05 -3.09 4.27
CA SER A 56 5.83 -3.94 5.45
C SER A 56 5.27 -3.16 6.63
N ILE A 57 5.80 -1.94 6.86
CA ILE A 57 5.25 -1.02 7.86
C ILE A 57 3.81 -0.66 7.51
N TRP A 58 3.52 -0.37 6.24
CA TRP A 58 2.17 -0.10 5.77
C TRP A 58 1.21 -1.25 6.00
N GLU A 59 1.64 -2.50 5.81
CA GLU A 59 0.81 -3.68 6.11
C GLU A 59 0.53 -3.80 7.61
N VAL A 60 1.52 -3.55 8.47
CA VAL A 60 1.36 -3.57 9.94
C VAL A 60 0.42 -2.47 10.41
N GLU A 61 0.60 -1.23 9.94
CA GLU A 61 -0.27 -0.09 10.25
C GLU A 61 -1.68 -0.28 9.71
N GLY A 62 -1.88 -1.13 8.71
CA GLY A 62 -3.20 -1.46 8.17
C GLY A 62 -4.13 -2.12 9.20
N LEU A 63 -3.57 -2.69 10.27
CA LEU A 63 -4.34 -3.17 11.41
C LEU A 63 -4.96 -2.03 12.23
N ASN A 64 -4.37 -0.83 12.18
CA ASN A 64 -4.85 0.38 12.83
C ASN A 64 -5.24 1.42 11.78
N SER A 65 -6.47 1.30 11.27
CA SER A 65 -7.02 2.13 10.18
C SER A 65 -6.78 3.65 10.36
N ALA A 66 -6.79 4.16 11.59
CA ALA A 66 -6.56 5.58 11.89
C ALA A 66 -5.19 6.08 11.40
N LEU A 67 -4.14 5.26 11.47
CA LEU A 67 -2.77 5.64 11.08
C LEU A 67 -2.63 5.78 9.56
N LYS A 68 -3.29 4.90 8.78
CA LYS A 68 -3.29 5.00 7.32
C LYS A 68 -3.95 6.29 6.83
N PHE A 69 -5.07 6.70 7.43
CA PHE A 69 -5.74 7.96 7.08
C PHE A 69 -4.90 9.20 7.42
N GLN A 70 -4.19 9.17 8.56
CA GLN A 70 -3.25 10.23 8.92
C GLN A 70 -2.15 10.37 7.88
N LYS A 71 -1.57 9.25 7.41
CA LYS A 71 -0.54 9.24 6.36
C LYS A 71 -1.07 9.67 4.99
N HIS A 72 -2.35 9.41 4.70
CA HIS A 72 -3.02 9.91 3.49
C HIS A 72 -3.44 11.39 3.58
N GLY A 73 -3.15 12.08 4.69
CA GLY A 73 -3.47 13.51 4.85
C GLY A 73 -4.95 13.81 5.04
N VAL A 74 -5.77 12.81 5.44
CA VAL A 74 -7.20 13.01 5.73
C VAL A 74 -7.34 13.74 7.07
N LYS A 75 -7.74 15.02 7.00
CA LYS A 75 -7.78 15.94 8.15
C LYS A 75 -9.02 15.80 9.04
N SER A 76 -10.07 15.12 8.58
CA SER A 76 -11.30 14.95 9.35
C SER A 76 -12.06 13.69 8.96
N VAL A 77 -12.42 12.89 9.96
CA VAL A 77 -13.44 11.84 9.86
C VAL A 77 -14.77 12.47 10.27
N SER A 78 -15.73 12.56 9.36
CA SER A 78 -17.08 13.01 9.72
C SER A 78 -17.81 11.88 10.42
N ASP A 79 -18.03 12.03 11.72
CA ASP A 79 -18.80 11.11 12.55
C ASP A 79 -20.31 11.31 12.30
N GLY A 80 -20.85 10.50 11.39
CA GLY A 80 -22.26 10.45 11.02
C GLY A 80 -23.00 9.32 11.74
N GLY A 81 -22.88 9.23 13.07
CA GLY A 81 -23.92 8.70 13.96
C GLY A 81 -24.30 7.21 13.95
N GLU A 82 -24.02 6.41 12.92
CA GLU A 82 -24.34 4.96 13.00
C GLU A 82 -23.47 4.02 12.15
N ARG A 83 -22.55 4.56 11.36
CA ARG A 83 -21.51 3.79 10.69
C ARG A 83 -20.46 4.78 10.18
N VAL A 84 -19.19 4.53 10.51
CA VAL A 84 -18.12 5.17 9.76
C VAL A 84 -18.09 4.48 8.40
N ASP A 85 -18.79 5.05 7.42
CA ASP A 85 -18.70 4.63 6.03
C ASP A 85 -17.36 5.13 5.48
N TYR A 86 -16.36 4.26 5.62
CA TYR A 86 -15.09 4.39 4.93
C TYR A 86 -15.39 4.16 3.44
N GLY A 87 -15.60 5.22 2.66
CA GLY A 87 -15.92 5.10 1.24
C GLY A 87 -14.98 4.11 0.54
N ASP A 88 -15.53 3.35 -0.43
CA ASP A 88 -14.90 2.21 -1.13
C ASP A 88 -13.52 2.47 -1.77
N LYS A 89 -12.96 3.68 -1.65
CA LYS A 89 -11.72 4.14 -2.29
C LYS A 89 -10.53 4.38 -1.36
N ILE A 90 -10.60 4.09 -0.06
CA ILE A 90 -9.56 4.55 0.91
C ILE A 90 -8.71 3.43 1.53
N ARG A 91 -8.44 2.38 0.76
CA ARG A 91 -7.37 1.43 1.09
C ARG A 91 -6.41 1.38 -0.07
N ASP A 92 -5.54 2.40 -0.16
CA ASP A 92 -4.43 2.34 -1.08
C ASP A 92 -3.61 1.09 -0.75
N ALA A 93 -3.50 0.25 -1.77
CA ALA A 93 -2.91 -1.07 -1.64
C ALA A 93 -1.39 -0.96 -1.45
N VAL A 94 -0.79 0.13 -1.94
CA VAL A 94 0.63 0.48 -1.84
C VAL A 94 0.85 1.63 -0.85
N ALA A 95 1.92 1.56 -0.07
CA ALA A 95 2.37 2.62 0.81
C ALA A 95 2.61 3.94 0.04
N PRO A 96 2.19 5.11 0.57
CA PRO A 96 2.43 6.40 -0.06
C PRO A 96 3.90 6.68 -0.37
N GLU A 97 4.81 6.26 0.51
CA GLU A 97 6.26 6.41 0.36
C GLU A 97 6.79 5.57 -0.80
N VAL A 98 6.30 4.33 -0.93
CA VAL A 98 6.66 3.46 -2.06
C VAL A 98 6.11 4.03 -3.37
N ARG A 99 4.91 4.63 -3.36
CA ARG A 99 4.38 5.35 -4.53
C ARG A 99 5.21 6.56 -4.91
N GLN A 100 5.80 7.27 -3.96
CA GLN A 100 6.70 8.39 -4.26
C GLN A 100 7.98 7.92 -4.95
N ILE A 101 8.48 6.73 -4.60
CA ILE A 101 9.71 6.16 -5.16
C ILE A 101 9.44 5.47 -6.52
N LEU A 102 8.43 4.61 -6.59
CA LEU A 102 8.14 3.75 -7.75
C LEU A 102 7.09 4.34 -8.71
N GLY A 103 6.39 5.39 -8.31
CA GLY A 103 5.29 5.97 -9.05
C GLY A 103 3.99 5.15 -8.96
N THR A 104 3.08 5.44 -9.89
CA THR A 104 1.73 4.84 -9.92
C THR A 104 1.79 3.33 -10.15
N PRO A 105 1.10 2.52 -9.33
CA PRO A 105 1.06 1.07 -9.49
C PRO A 105 0.31 0.63 -10.76
N LEU A 106 0.63 -0.57 -11.27
CA LEU A 106 0.05 -1.09 -12.52
C LEU A 106 -1.49 -1.17 -12.51
N HIS A 107 -2.10 -1.54 -11.38
CA HIS A 107 -3.57 -1.69 -11.31
C HIS A 107 -4.34 -0.39 -11.55
N GLU A 108 -3.76 0.76 -11.16
CA GLU A 108 -4.36 2.08 -11.44
C GLU A 108 -4.09 2.53 -12.88
N LYS A 109 -2.98 2.08 -13.49
CA LYS A 109 -2.72 2.31 -14.91
C LYS A 109 -3.74 1.57 -15.78
N GLU A 110 -4.04 0.32 -15.44
CA GLU A 110 -5.06 -0.49 -16.12
C GLU A 110 -6.47 0.09 -15.94
N GLU A 111 -6.83 0.61 -14.76
CA GLU A 111 -8.10 1.33 -14.57
C GLU A 111 -8.18 2.65 -15.36
N SER A 112 -7.03 3.26 -15.68
CA SER A 112 -6.96 4.50 -16.46
C SER A 112 -7.00 4.30 -17.98
N GLU A 113 -6.88 3.06 -18.47
CA GLU A 113 -7.15 2.78 -19.88
C GLU A 113 -8.66 2.86 -20.11
N PRO A 114 -9.14 3.74 -21.02
CA PRO A 114 -10.56 3.86 -21.27
C PRO A 114 -11.08 2.50 -21.74
N THR A 115 -12.08 1.99 -21.03
CA THR A 115 -12.94 0.92 -21.53
C THR A 115 -13.33 1.28 -22.95
N VAL A 116 -12.72 0.61 -23.93
CA VAL A 116 -13.03 0.81 -25.34
C VAL A 116 -14.52 0.54 -25.47
N ILE A 117 -15.28 1.60 -25.70
CA ILE A 117 -16.70 1.53 -26.04
C ILE A 117 -16.74 0.70 -27.32
N LEU A 118 -17.10 -0.57 -27.20
CA LEU A 118 -17.52 -1.37 -28.34
C LEU A 118 -18.85 -0.77 -28.82
N GLU A 119 -18.76 0.27 -29.66
CA GLU A 119 -19.88 0.69 -30.51
C GLU A 119 -20.16 -0.47 -31.47
N GLY A 120 -21.03 -1.36 -31.01
CA GLY A 120 -21.57 -2.45 -31.79
C GLY A 120 -22.46 -1.90 -32.90
N GLY A 121 -21.95 -1.97 -34.12
CA GLY A 121 -22.72 -2.40 -35.29
C GLY A 121 -23.50 -1.33 -36.04
N MET A 122 -22.83 -0.65 -36.97
CA MET A 122 -23.50 -0.18 -38.18
C MET A 122 -23.66 -1.41 -39.11
N LEU A 123 -24.90 -1.79 -39.40
CA LEU A 123 -25.23 -2.64 -40.55
C LEU A 123 -26.16 -1.87 -41.47
N LEU A 124 -25.78 -1.91 -42.75
CA LEU A 124 -26.29 -1.23 -43.94
C LEU A 124 -27.81 -1.16 -44.08
#